data_AF-A0A1Y6EP67-F1
#
_entry.id   AF-A0A1Y6EP67-F1
#
_cell.length_a   1.000
_cell.length_b   1.000
_cell.length_c   1.000
_cell.angle_alpha   90.00
_cell.angle_beta   90.00
_cell.angle_gamma   90.00
#
_symmetry.space_group_name_H-M   'P 1'
#
loop_
_entity.id
_entity.type
_entity.pdbx_description
1 polymer ?
#
loop_
_entity_poly.entity_id
_entity_poly.type
_entity_poly.pdbx_seq_one_letter_code
_entity_poly.pdbx_strand_id
1 'polypeptide(L)'
;MRSTKAYWRLLVCLPILGAVYGCGGGDSSSSSGPTGTATPTPAPATISLTNVGPSFYVDDTEIKLKIGPATAGGDPITATSLSLSSDLQGQIADNLTPDTAINFRLNDGAHKLTLTGDFGANGTASATLDILVLPRHAPIPETAKRAGQSDRRVPVVVVTYIPTEDGVNLDTSVADYNVIPADWSDKKVQSIIDYSTTLSVRSAFMLTEMSRFRGHKDNTQPYLGYEVVDHIIYYKPYPQKDYPRDPSQKIFDYKAALGGISAQRLVENEGVKEFWLMTYFAGDDVKLWESNMASPTTGDISNSDRAQDDLPIYANTYIVYGNNYHRTQAEAVHNHGHQIEAMLDYLDLRANGLHDLFWGSFVGWPSFPSGSMTPGSCGWTHSPPYTNENYGYLNGSQVQSNCEDWHPDGTGATTLVSANYMDSLGYNWPGGNPPQKVESNFYIWWGQNIPGKNNNVKYGGRELNNWWELLNDWDDTSSSSKLLYK
;
A
#
# COMPACT_ATOMS: atom_id res chain seq x y z
N MET A 1 -3.72 -6.95 46.16
CA MET A 1 -4.37 -8.22 46.55
C MET A 1 -3.69 -9.34 45.78
N ARG A 2 -3.13 -10.30 46.52
CA ARG A 2 -2.50 -11.52 45.98
C ARG A 2 -3.58 -12.50 45.51
N SER A 3 -3.33 -13.22 44.42
CA SER A 3 -3.88 -14.58 44.24
C SER A 3 -3.14 -15.33 43.13
N THR A 4 -2.16 -16.11 43.55
CA THR A 4 -1.51 -17.23 42.87
C THR A 4 -2.42 -18.47 42.84
N LYS A 5 -2.43 -19.24 41.74
CA LYS A 5 -2.70 -20.70 41.68
C LYS A 5 -1.86 -21.27 40.52
N ALA A 6 -0.80 -22.06 40.71
CA ALA A 6 -0.63 -23.38 41.33
C ALA A 6 -1.03 -24.56 40.41
N TYR A 7 0.03 -25.28 39.99
CA TYR A 7 0.18 -26.58 39.34
C TYR A 7 -0.75 -27.70 39.80
N TRP A 8 -1.07 -28.64 38.88
CA TRP A 8 -1.08 -30.09 39.14
C TRP A 8 -0.68 -30.89 37.88
N ARG A 9 0.32 -31.75 38.04
CA ARG A 9 0.71 -32.85 37.13
C ARG A 9 -0.12 -34.09 37.48
N LEU A 10 -0.48 -34.92 36.49
CA LEU A 10 -0.81 -36.32 36.72
C LEU A 10 -0.05 -37.20 35.71
N LEU A 11 0.98 -37.89 36.22
CA LEU A 11 1.58 -39.09 35.64
C LEU A 11 0.78 -40.29 36.17
N VAL A 12 0.44 -41.25 35.32
CA VAL A 12 0.04 -42.60 35.75
C VAL A 12 0.87 -43.61 34.97
N CYS A 13 1.82 -44.23 35.68
CA CYS A 13 2.41 -45.53 35.36
C CYS A 13 1.65 -46.62 36.12
N LEU A 14 1.64 -47.86 35.60
CA LEU A 14 1.45 -49.16 36.30
C LEU A 14 1.56 -50.28 35.24
N PRO A 15 1.89 -51.55 35.57
CA PRO A 15 3.11 -52.06 36.20
C PRO A 15 3.72 -53.30 35.48
N ILE A 16 4.88 -53.74 35.97
CA ILE A 16 5.56 -55.03 35.69
C ILE A 16 5.35 -56.00 36.88
N LEU A 17 5.19 -57.31 36.59
CA LEU A 17 5.51 -58.56 37.36
C LEU A 17 4.40 -59.61 37.10
N GLY A 18 4.64 -60.92 36.92
CA GLY A 18 5.81 -61.76 37.18
C GLY A 18 5.74 -63.13 36.47
N ALA A 19 6.74 -63.97 36.76
CA ALA A 19 7.06 -65.24 36.12
C ALA A 19 6.40 -66.47 36.76
N VAL A 20 6.22 -67.57 36.00
CA VAL A 20 6.24 -68.98 36.49
C VAL A 20 6.76 -69.93 35.40
N TYR A 21 7.52 -70.93 35.86
CA TYR A 21 8.22 -72.05 35.21
C TYR A 21 7.46 -72.91 34.18
N GLY A 22 8.23 -73.49 33.24
CA GLY A 22 7.88 -74.72 32.51
C GLY A 22 9.10 -75.34 31.81
N CYS A 23 9.55 -76.51 32.28
CA CYS A 23 10.58 -77.35 31.65
C CYS A 23 9.97 -78.30 30.61
N GLY A 24 10.75 -78.64 29.57
CA GLY A 24 10.53 -79.76 28.63
C GLY A 24 11.31 -79.49 27.34
N GLY A 25 12.47 -80.13 27.11
CA GLY A 25 12.56 -81.41 26.38
C GLY A 25 12.22 -81.17 24.91
N GLY A 26 13.18 -80.87 24.02
CA GLY A 26 14.10 -81.85 23.46
C GLY A 26 13.52 -82.38 22.14
N ASP A 27 13.99 -81.88 21.01
CA ASP A 27 14.29 -82.70 19.85
C ASP A 27 15.03 -81.92 18.75
N SER A 28 16.20 -82.44 18.42
CA SER A 28 17.04 -82.06 17.30
C SER A 28 16.52 -82.70 16.03
N SER A 29 16.16 -81.89 15.03
CA SER A 29 16.14 -82.33 13.65
C SER A 29 16.79 -81.28 12.75
N SER A 30 18.00 -81.61 12.31
CA SER A 30 18.78 -80.89 11.32
C SER A 30 18.17 -81.14 9.93
N SER A 31 17.57 -80.11 9.32
CA SER A 31 17.30 -80.10 7.89
C SER A 31 18.24 -79.09 7.22
N SER A 32 19.16 -79.62 6.42
CA SER A 32 20.06 -78.87 5.54
C SER A 32 19.28 -78.32 4.36
N GLY A 33 18.82 -77.06 4.46
CA GLY A 33 18.35 -76.28 3.32
C GLY A 33 19.53 -75.68 2.53
N PRO A 34 19.39 -75.44 1.22
CA PRO A 34 20.47 -74.90 0.40
C PRO A 34 20.79 -73.46 0.84
N THR A 35 22.05 -73.19 1.14
CA THR A 35 22.60 -71.85 1.39
C THR A 35 22.63 -71.06 0.08
N GLY A 36 21.47 -70.54 -0.31
CA GLY A 36 21.43 -69.38 -1.19
C GLY A 36 22.07 -68.22 -0.43
N THR A 37 23.26 -67.78 -0.86
CA THR A 37 23.81 -66.49 -0.46
C THR A 37 22.85 -65.42 -0.93
N ALA A 38 21.88 -65.07 -0.09
CA ALA A 38 21.04 -63.91 -0.30
C ALA A 38 21.97 -62.69 -0.26
N THR A 39 22.25 -62.12 -1.42
CA THR A 39 22.92 -60.83 -1.51
C THR A 39 22.11 -59.86 -0.65
N PRO A 40 22.72 -59.22 0.37
CA PRO A 40 21.98 -58.32 1.24
C PRO A 40 21.34 -57.23 0.38
N THR A 41 20.02 -57.09 0.49
CA THR A 41 19.30 -56.00 -0.17
C THR A 41 19.89 -54.67 0.31
N PRO A 42 20.35 -53.80 -0.59
CA PRO A 42 20.91 -52.50 -0.22
C PRO A 42 19.89 -51.71 0.62
N ALA A 43 20.37 -51.04 1.66
CA ALA A 43 19.50 -50.16 2.45
C ALA A 43 18.97 -49.01 1.55
N PRO A 44 17.71 -48.60 1.71
CA PRO A 44 17.12 -47.53 0.91
C PRO A 44 17.83 -46.20 1.17
N ALA A 45 18.05 -45.44 0.10
CA ALA A 45 18.60 -44.10 0.18
C ALA A 45 17.61 -43.09 0.79
N THR A 46 18.16 -42.06 1.44
CA THR A 46 17.44 -40.88 1.94
C THR A 46 18.22 -39.62 1.53
N ILE A 47 17.50 -38.53 1.26
CA ILE A 47 18.06 -37.21 0.95
C ILE A 47 17.22 -36.13 1.65
N SER A 48 17.78 -34.94 1.87
CA SER A 48 17.04 -33.80 2.43
C SER A 48 17.27 -32.55 1.60
N LEU A 49 16.23 -31.72 1.54
CA LEU A 49 16.22 -30.40 0.95
C LEU A 49 15.69 -29.43 1.99
N THR A 50 16.44 -28.36 2.27
CA THR A 50 16.09 -27.38 3.29
C THR A 50 16.13 -25.97 2.73
N ASN A 51 15.14 -25.15 3.11
CA ASN A 51 15.18 -23.72 2.89
C ASN A 51 16.19 -23.10 3.87
N VAL A 52 17.19 -22.39 3.37
CA VAL A 52 18.17 -21.66 4.20
C VAL A 52 17.99 -20.15 4.15
N GLY A 53 16.98 -19.69 3.41
CA GLY A 53 16.56 -18.30 3.37
C GLY A 53 15.37 -18.01 4.30
N PRO A 54 14.66 -16.89 4.05
CA PRO A 54 13.47 -16.51 4.81
C PRO A 54 12.32 -17.52 4.68
N SER A 55 11.31 -17.38 5.54
CA SER A 55 10.06 -18.17 5.54
C SER A 55 9.26 -18.07 4.23
N PHE A 56 9.41 -16.96 3.51
CA PHE A 56 8.83 -16.71 2.19
C PHE A 56 9.80 -15.87 1.35
N TYR A 57 9.61 -15.87 0.03
CA TYR A 57 10.38 -15.07 -0.92
C TYR A 57 9.49 -14.06 -1.62
N VAL A 58 10.09 -13.09 -2.30
CA VAL A 58 9.41 -12.19 -3.24
C VAL A 58 9.85 -12.55 -4.67
N ASP A 59 8.98 -12.43 -5.65
CA ASP A 59 9.18 -12.87 -7.06
C ASP A 59 10.45 -12.30 -7.75
N ASP A 60 10.99 -11.17 -7.28
CA ASP A 60 12.23 -10.56 -7.74
C ASP A 60 13.50 -11.01 -6.97
N THR A 61 13.33 -11.85 -5.94
CA THR A 61 14.40 -12.33 -5.06
C THR A 61 14.90 -13.73 -5.42
N GLU A 62 16.15 -13.98 -5.06
CA GLU A 62 16.81 -15.27 -5.25
C GLU A 62 16.42 -16.25 -4.13
N ILE A 63 15.93 -17.43 -4.51
CA ILE A 63 15.64 -18.52 -3.57
C ILE A 63 16.96 -19.18 -3.14
N LYS A 64 17.13 -19.47 -1.84
CA LYS A 64 18.34 -20.11 -1.29
C LYS A 64 18.03 -21.43 -0.62
N LEU A 65 18.49 -22.51 -1.23
CA LEU A 65 18.28 -23.88 -0.76
C LEU A 65 19.59 -24.56 -0.37
N LYS A 66 19.51 -25.51 0.56
CA LYS A 66 20.61 -26.42 0.91
C LYS A 66 20.18 -27.87 0.78
N ILE A 67 20.96 -28.62 0.00
CA ILE A 67 20.87 -30.08 -0.09
C ILE A 67 21.67 -30.67 1.08
N GLY A 68 21.01 -31.44 1.94
CA GLY A 68 21.68 -32.14 3.03
C GLY A 68 22.35 -33.45 2.57
N PRO A 69 23.16 -34.08 3.44
CA PRO A 69 23.84 -35.34 3.10
C PRO A 69 22.82 -36.44 2.79
N ALA A 70 23.13 -37.28 1.81
CA ALA A 70 22.35 -38.47 1.51
C ALA A 70 22.90 -39.66 2.31
N THR A 71 22.01 -40.52 2.82
CA THR A 71 22.40 -41.72 3.58
C THR A 71 21.62 -42.96 3.19
N ALA A 72 22.25 -44.13 3.29
CA ALA A 72 21.58 -45.44 3.23
C ALA A 72 22.00 -46.27 4.45
N GLY A 73 21.03 -46.68 5.26
CA GLY A 73 21.32 -47.42 6.50
C GLY A 73 22.11 -46.61 7.54
N GLY A 74 22.17 -45.28 7.40
CA GLY A 74 22.96 -44.38 8.25
C GLY A 74 24.33 -44.02 7.67
N ASP A 75 24.79 -44.72 6.63
CA ASP A 75 26.08 -44.44 6.00
C ASP A 75 25.94 -43.39 4.88
N PRO A 76 26.87 -42.42 4.76
CA PRO A 76 26.87 -41.44 3.68
C PRO A 76 26.97 -42.11 2.30
N ILE A 77 26.15 -41.65 1.36
CA ILE A 77 26.18 -42.09 -0.04
C ILE A 77 26.20 -40.88 -0.98
N THR A 78 26.63 -41.10 -2.22
CA THR A 78 26.65 -40.06 -3.27
C THR A 78 25.65 -40.42 -4.35
N ALA A 79 24.83 -39.45 -4.77
CA ALA A 79 23.92 -39.65 -5.89
C ALA A 79 24.70 -39.74 -7.22
N THR A 80 24.28 -40.64 -8.11
CA THR A 80 24.77 -40.70 -9.49
C THR A 80 24.22 -39.57 -10.34
N SER A 81 23.03 -39.08 -9.98
CA SER A 81 22.43 -37.87 -10.55
C SER A 81 21.48 -37.21 -9.55
N LEU A 82 21.45 -35.88 -9.57
CA LEU A 82 20.47 -35.07 -8.84
C LEU A 82 19.69 -34.20 -9.83
N SER A 83 18.38 -34.13 -9.63
CA SER A 83 17.49 -33.22 -10.35
C SER A 83 16.57 -32.49 -9.37
N LEU A 84 16.31 -31.21 -9.65
CA LEU A 84 15.34 -30.39 -8.92
C LEU A 84 14.20 -29.99 -9.87
N SER A 85 12.98 -30.26 -9.45
CA SER A 85 11.77 -29.87 -10.18
C SER A 85 10.83 -29.03 -9.32
N SER A 86 10.10 -28.11 -9.95
CA SER A 86 8.97 -27.39 -9.38
C SER A 86 7.65 -27.79 -10.04
N ASP A 87 6.53 -27.39 -9.43
CA ASP A 87 5.18 -27.47 -10.02
C ASP A 87 4.96 -26.52 -11.22
N LEU A 88 5.76 -25.46 -11.34
CA LEU A 88 5.92 -24.70 -12.59
C LEU A 88 6.84 -25.46 -13.57
N GLN A 89 6.44 -25.57 -14.84
CA GLN A 89 7.24 -26.21 -15.89
C GLN A 89 8.54 -25.42 -16.16
N GLY A 90 9.64 -25.88 -15.58
CA GLY A 90 11.00 -25.44 -15.85
C GLY A 90 11.97 -26.33 -15.09
N GLN A 91 12.93 -26.96 -15.78
CA GLN A 91 13.99 -27.72 -15.10
C GLN A 91 14.92 -26.73 -14.38
N ILE A 92 15.05 -26.88 -13.07
CA ILE A 92 16.00 -26.10 -12.27
C ILE A 92 17.28 -26.91 -12.21
N ALA A 93 18.28 -26.53 -13.01
CA ALA A 93 19.66 -27.01 -13.03
C ALA A 93 19.88 -28.55 -12.94
N ASP A 94 20.42 -29.14 -13.99
CA ASP A 94 20.96 -30.51 -13.94
C ASP A 94 22.36 -30.53 -13.31
N ASN A 95 22.68 -31.58 -12.55
CA ASN A 95 23.99 -31.83 -11.91
C ASN A 95 24.30 -30.99 -10.66
N LEU A 96 23.37 -30.96 -9.70
CA LEU A 96 23.60 -30.39 -8.38
C LEU A 96 24.66 -31.17 -7.60
N THR A 97 25.42 -30.50 -6.73
CA THR A 97 26.30 -31.16 -5.74
C THR A 97 25.84 -30.82 -4.32
N PRO A 98 26.12 -31.65 -3.30
CA PRO A 98 25.89 -31.27 -1.90
C PRO A 98 26.54 -29.90 -1.60
N ASP A 99 25.86 -29.05 -0.83
CA ASP A 99 26.23 -27.64 -0.56
C ASP A 99 26.19 -26.67 -1.78
N THR A 100 25.61 -27.05 -2.92
CA THR A 100 25.35 -26.11 -4.03
C THR A 100 24.24 -25.14 -3.63
N ALA A 101 24.54 -23.84 -3.61
CA ALA A 101 23.51 -22.80 -3.57
C ALA A 101 22.72 -22.83 -4.89
N ILE A 102 21.45 -23.16 -4.82
CA ILE A 102 20.57 -23.19 -6.00
C ILE A 102 19.85 -21.86 -6.06
N ASN A 103 20.17 -21.07 -7.06
CA ASN A 103 19.68 -19.71 -7.23
C ASN A 103 18.76 -19.66 -8.45
N PHE A 104 17.47 -19.46 -8.21
CA PHE A 104 16.47 -19.33 -9.25
C PHE A 104 15.34 -18.42 -8.76
N ARG A 105 14.49 -18.01 -9.71
CA ARG A 105 13.29 -17.22 -9.46
C ARG A 105 12.08 -18.07 -9.78
N LEU A 106 11.04 -17.92 -8.97
CA LEU A 106 9.71 -18.46 -9.26
C LEU A 106 8.76 -17.28 -9.41
N ASN A 107 7.65 -17.52 -10.10
CA ASN A 107 6.53 -16.57 -10.06
C ASN A 107 5.91 -16.56 -8.66
N ASP A 108 5.02 -15.61 -8.39
CA ASP A 108 4.24 -15.59 -7.17
C ASP A 108 3.35 -16.85 -7.06
N GLY A 109 3.21 -17.34 -5.83
CA GLY A 109 2.42 -18.54 -5.53
C GLY A 109 3.02 -19.44 -4.45
N ALA A 110 2.25 -20.46 -4.09
CA ALA A 110 2.75 -21.58 -3.31
C ALA A 110 3.32 -22.63 -4.26
N HIS A 111 4.56 -23.04 -4.01
CA HIS A 111 5.32 -23.95 -4.85
C HIS A 111 5.74 -25.19 -4.08
N LYS A 112 5.66 -26.34 -4.73
CA LYS A 112 6.28 -27.58 -4.25
C LYS A 112 7.54 -27.91 -5.03
N LEU A 113 8.69 -27.79 -4.38
CA LEU A 113 9.96 -28.23 -4.91
C LEU A 113 10.21 -29.69 -4.57
N THR A 114 10.66 -30.48 -5.55
CA THR A 114 11.03 -31.88 -5.35
C THR A 114 12.45 -32.11 -5.84
N LEU A 115 13.35 -32.42 -4.90
CA LEU A 115 14.70 -32.91 -5.20
C LEU A 115 14.61 -34.43 -5.37
N THR A 116 15.10 -34.96 -6.48
CA THR A 116 15.19 -36.40 -6.72
C THR A 116 16.64 -36.80 -6.96
N GLY A 117 17.10 -37.82 -6.24
CA GLY A 117 18.41 -38.43 -6.43
C GLY A 117 18.31 -39.88 -6.85
N ASP A 118 19.12 -40.28 -7.82
CA ASP A 118 19.41 -41.68 -8.13
C ASP A 118 20.69 -42.09 -7.38
N PHE A 119 20.64 -43.21 -6.67
CA PHE A 119 21.74 -43.77 -5.88
C PHE A 119 22.12 -45.18 -6.37
N GLY A 120 21.77 -45.52 -7.62
CA GLY A 120 22.12 -46.79 -8.24
C GLY A 120 21.50 -47.98 -7.49
N ALA A 121 22.35 -48.82 -6.89
CA ALA A 121 21.90 -50.01 -6.16
C ALA A 121 21.03 -49.69 -4.93
N ASN A 122 21.15 -48.49 -4.37
CA ASN A 122 20.34 -48.02 -3.23
C ASN A 122 18.99 -47.42 -3.66
N GLY A 123 18.68 -47.42 -4.95
CA GLY A 123 17.43 -46.94 -5.52
C GLY A 123 17.36 -45.41 -5.66
N THR A 124 16.15 -44.89 -5.80
CA THR A 124 15.87 -43.45 -5.85
C THR A 124 15.35 -42.94 -4.52
N ALA A 125 15.72 -41.71 -4.17
CA ALA A 125 15.14 -41.01 -3.02
C ALA A 125 14.72 -39.59 -3.43
N SER A 126 13.68 -39.07 -2.80
CA SER A 126 13.22 -37.71 -3.02
C SER A 126 12.96 -36.96 -1.72
N ALA A 127 13.15 -35.65 -1.79
CA ALA A 127 12.81 -34.71 -0.72
C ALA A 127 11.96 -33.59 -1.30
N THR A 128 10.89 -33.23 -0.60
CA THR A 128 9.98 -32.15 -1.00
C THR A 128 10.10 -30.97 -0.06
N LEU A 129 10.01 -29.76 -0.61
CA LEU A 129 10.01 -28.51 0.15
C LEU A 129 8.94 -27.58 -0.42
N ASP A 130 8.04 -27.11 0.44
CA ASP A 130 7.06 -26.10 0.07
C ASP A 130 7.70 -24.71 0.22
N ILE A 131 7.54 -23.86 -0.79
CA ILE A 131 8.05 -22.48 -0.84
C ILE A 131 6.89 -21.54 -1.15
N LEU A 132 6.76 -20.46 -0.38
CA LEU A 132 5.85 -19.36 -0.70
C LEU A 132 6.64 -18.23 -1.36
N VAL A 133 6.18 -17.79 -2.53
CA VAL A 133 6.67 -16.59 -3.22
C VAL A 133 5.54 -15.59 -3.32
N LEU A 134 5.80 -14.37 -2.87
CA LEU A 134 4.84 -13.27 -2.86
C LEU A 134 5.13 -12.29 -4.01
N PRO A 135 4.11 -11.62 -4.55
CA PRO A 135 4.31 -10.68 -5.65
C PRO A 135 4.99 -9.40 -5.17
N ARG A 136 5.99 -8.91 -5.91
CA ARG A 136 6.55 -7.56 -5.63
C ARG A 136 5.58 -6.45 -6.01
N HIS A 137 4.77 -6.68 -7.03
CA HIS A 137 3.86 -5.72 -7.62
C HIS A 137 2.43 -6.22 -7.53
N ALA A 138 1.52 -5.42 -6.97
CA ALA A 138 0.10 -5.75 -6.97
C ALA A 138 -0.46 -5.61 -8.39
N PRO A 139 -1.48 -6.42 -8.76
CA PRO A 139 -2.20 -6.21 -10.00
C PRO A 139 -2.85 -4.81 -10.01
N ILE A 140 -2.67 -4.07 -11.10
CA ILE A 140 -3.27 -2.75 -11.30
C ILE A 140 -4.50 -2.91 -12.19
N PRO A 141 -5.72 -2.74 -11.66
CA PRO A 141 -6.93 -2.82 -12.48
C PRO A 141 -6.96 -1.70 -13.52
N GLU A 142 -7.54 -1.97 -14.69
CA GLU A 142 -7.70 -0.95 -15.75
C GLU A 142 -8.50 0.27 -15.26
N THR A 143 -9.39 0.08 -14.29
CA THR A 143 -10.17 1.15 -13.65
C THR A 143 -9.33 2.15 -12.86
N ALA A 144 -8.07 1.81 -12.53
CA ALA A 144 -7.07 2.70 -11.93
C ALA A 144 -6.29 3.52 -12.97
N LYS A 145 -6.49 3.29 -14.28
CA LYS A 145 -5.75 3.94 -15.37
C LYS A 145 -6.63 4.93 -16.13
N ARG A 146 -6.91 6.09 -15.52
CA ARG A 146 -7.90 7.04 -16.04
C ARG A 146 -7.35 8.15 -16.94
N ALA A 147 -6.06 8.11 -17.28
CA ALA A 147 -5.40 9.13 -18.10
C ALA A 147 -6.05 9.34 -19.48
N GLY A 148 -6.53 8.27 -20.13
CA GLY A 148 -7.14 8.32 -21.47
C GLY A 148 -8.44 9.12 -21.57
N GLN A 149 -8.96 9.63 -20.45
CA GLN A 149 -10.20 10.42 -20.39
C GLN A 149 -9.95 11.90 -20.06
N SER A 150 -8.69 12.36 -20.05
CA SER A 150 -8.29 13.67 -19.48
C SER A 150 -7.34 14.47 -20.38
N ASP A 151 -7.21 15.77 -20.11
CA ASP A 151 -6.26 16.64 -20.83
C ASP A 151 -4.81 16.45 -20.37
N ARG A 152 -4.62 16.14 -19.09
CA ARG A 152 -3.32 15.95 -18.45
C ARG A 152 -3.31 14.64 -17.67
N ARG A 153 -2.24 13.86 -17.86
CA ARG A 153 -1.98 12.64 -17.11
C ARG A 153 -1.27 12.95 -15.80
N VAL A 154 -1.71 12.30 -14.71
CA VAL A 154 -1.02 12.31 -13.41
C VAL A 154 -0.57 10.88 -13.09
N PRO A 155 0.71 10.53 -13.36
CA PRO A 155 1.22 9.19 -13.07
C PRO A 155 1.55 9.06 -11.58
N VAL A 156 1.06 7.97 -10.99
CA VAL A 156 1.13 7.71 -9.54
C VAL A 156 1.77 6.35 -9.28
N VAL A 157 2.65 6.30 -8.29
CA VAL A 157 3.17 5.03 -7.76
C VAL A 157 2.62 4.81 -6.35
N VAL A 158 1.97 3.67 -6.13
CA VAL A 158 1.51 3.24 -4.82
C VAL A 158 2.59 2.37 -4.17
N VAL A 159 2.88 2.61 -2.90
CA VAL A 159 3.83 1.79 -2.12
C VAL A 159 3.15 1.32 -0.86
N THR A 160 2.92 0.01 -0.73
CA THR A 160 2.27 -0.59 0.44
C THR A 160 3.30 -1.32 1.31
N TYR A 161 3.28 -1.04 2.62
CA TYR A 161 4.08 -1.77 3.61
C TYR A 161 3.18 -2.67 4.46
N ILE A 162 3.43 -3.99 4.44
CA ILE A 162 2.66 -5.00 5.17
C ILE A 162 3.65 -5.79 6.04
N PRO A 163 3.71 -5.58 7.36
CA PRO A 163 4.61 -6.34 8.20
C PRO A 163 4.10 -7.78 8.32
N THR A 164 4.96 -8.75 8.02
CA THR A 164 4.63 -10.18 8.12
C THR A 164 5.90 -10.99 8.34
N GLU A 165 5.82 -12.01 9.20
CA GLU A 165 6.92 -12.96 9.42
C GLU A 165 6.79 -14.22 8.56
N ASP A 166 5.60 -14.51 8.02
CA ASP A 166 5.27 -15.76 7.32
C ASP A 166 4.75 -15.57 5.89
N GLY A 167 4.52 -14.32 5.46
CA GLY A 167 3.99 -13.99 4.14
C GLY A 167 2.49 -14.22 3.99
N VAL A 168 1.79 -14.68 5.04
CA VAL A 168 0.37 -15.06 5.00
C VAL A 168 -0.44 -14.20 5.96
N ASN A 169 0.05 -14.06 7.18
CA ASN A 169 -0.59 -13.33 8.26
C ASN A 169 0.15 -12.02 8.50
N LEU A 170 -0.63 -10.99 8.76
CA LEU A 170 -0.13 -9.72 9.24
C LEU A 170 0.51 -9.88 10.62
N ASP A 171 1.69 -9.31 10.80
CA ASP A 171 2.35 -9.22 12.10
C ASP A 171 1.70 -8.13 12.95
N THR A 172 0.75 -8.58 13.79
CA THR A 172 0.02 -7.71 14.71
C THR A 172 0.84 -7.21 15.90
N SER A 173 2.07 -7.67 16.09
CA SER A 173 2.97 -7.11 17.12
C SER A 173 3.61 -5.80 16.68
N VAL A 174 3.71 -5.60 15.36
CA VAL A 174 4.28 -4.39 14.75
C VAL A 174 3.19 -3.41 14.36
N ALA A 175 2.14 -3.90 13.71
CA ALA A 175 1.02 -3.06 13.34
C ALA A 175 0.00 -3.09 14.48
N ASP A 176 -0.08 -1.99 15.23
CA ASP A 176 -1.08 -1.81 16.28
C ASP A 176 -2.44 -1.43 15.67
N TYR A 177 -3.54 -1.91 16.27
CA TYR A 177 -4.87 -1.79 15.72
C TYR A 177 -5.92 -1.49 16.78
N ASN A 178 -6.39 -0.24 16.83
CA ASN A 178 -7.64 0.10 17.51
C ASN A 178 -8.88 -0.11 16.62
N VAL A 179 -8.70 -0.08 15.28
CA VAL A 179 -9.78 -0.26 14.29
C VAL A 179 -9.24 -1.03 13.09
N ILE A 180 -9.97 -2.06 12.67
CA ILE A 180 -9.68 -2.85 11.46
C ILE A 180 -10.89 -2.77 10.53
N PRO A 181 -10.73 -2.28 9.28
CA PRO A 181 -11.75 -2.37 8.24
C PRO A 181 -12.27 -3.80 8.06
N ALA A 182 -13.57 -3.92 7.82
CA ALA A 182 -14.22 -5.22 7.65
C ALA A 182 -13.58 -6.03 6.50
N ASP A 183 -13.18 -5.35 5.42
CA ASP A 183 -12.62 -5.91 4.19
C ASP A 183 -11.36 -6.77 4.39
N TRP A 184 -10.56 -6.50 5.44
CA TRP A 184 -9.38 -7.30 5.79
C TRP A 184 -9.36 -7.69 7.26
N SER A 185 -10.53 -7.83 7.88
CA SER A 185 -10.67 -8.26 9.28
C SER A 185 -10.10 -9.66 9.59
N ASP A 186 -9.82 -10.45 8.55
CA ASP A 186 -9.12 -11.74 8.62
C ASP A 186 -7.61 -11.60 8.84
N LYS A 187 -7.06 -10.38 8.75
CA LYS A 187 -5.65 -10.03 8.95
C LYS A 187 -4.72 -10.79 8.01
N LYS A 188 -5.19 -11.11 6.80
CA LYS A 188 -4.38 -11.76 5.78
C LYS A 188 -3.66 -10.73 4.94
N VAL A 189 -2.42 -11.06 4.57
CA VAL A 189 -1.59 -10.24 3.69
C VAL A 189 -2.32 -9.94 2.37
N GLN A 190 -2.96 -10.97 1.78
CA GLN A 190 -3.72 -10.80 0.53
C GLN A 190 -4.89 -9.82 0.67
N SER A 191 -5.67 -9.91 1.74
CA SER A 191 -6.82 -9.02 1.97
C SER A 191 -6.40 -7.55 2.12
N ILE A 192 -5.22 -7.29 2.69
CA ILE A 192 -4.65 -5.95 2.81
C ILE A 192 -4.17 -5.43 1.43
N ILE A 193 -3.57 -6.29 0.60
CA ILE A 193 -3.20 -5.94 -0.78
C ILE A 193 -4.46 -5.55 -1.55
N ASP A 194 -5.49 -6.41 -1.55
CA ASP A 194 -6.74 -6.17 -2.27
C ASP A 194 -7.44 -4.88 -1.80
N TYR A 195 -7.44 -4.62 -0.49
CA TYR A 195 -7.98 -3.39 0.08
C TYR A 195 -7.18 -2.15 -0.34
N SER A 196 -5.85 -2.20 -0.24
CA SER A 196 -4.97 -1.09 -0.64
C SER A 196 -5.12 -0.77 -2.13
N THR A 197 -5.27 -1.79 -2.99
CA THR A 197 -5.57 -1.63 -4.41
C THR A 197 -6.94 -0.97 -4.61
N THR A 198 -7.96 -1.41 -3.87
CA THR A 198 -9.31 -0.81 -3.91
C THR A 198 -9.30 0.66 -3.49
N LEU A 199 -8.59 1.01 -2.42
CA LEU A 199 -8.40 2.39 -1.98
C LEU A 199 -7.75 3.24 -3.06
N SER A 200 -6.71 2.71 -3.71
CA SER A 200 -5.98 3.40 -4.78
C SER A 200 -6.85 3.63 -6.02
N VAL A 201 -7.62 2.63 -6.44
CA VAL A 201 -8.58 2.75 -7.56
C VAL A 201 -9.64 3.82 -7.27
N ARG A 202 -10.20 3.81 -6.05
CA ARG A 202 -11.23 4.79 -5.65
C ARG A 202 -10.66 6.20 -5.52
N SER A 203 -9.46 6.34 -4.97
CA SER A 203 -8.78 7.64 -4.85
C SER A 203 -8.45 8.22 -6.23
N ALA A 204 -7.89 7.42 -7.15
CA ALA A 204 -7.65 7.84 -8.53
C ALA A 204 -8.93 8.26 -9.25
N PHE A 205 -10.04 7.55 -9.02
CA PHE A 205 -11.36 7.96 -9.52
C PHE A 205 -11.78 9.32 -8.97
N MET A 206 -11.75 9.50 -7.65
CA MET A 206 -12.15 10.74 -6.99
C MET A 206 -11.35 11.93 -7.51
N LEU A 207 -10.01 11.81 -7.51
CA LEU A 207 -9.11 12.89 -7.91
C LEU A 207 -9.27 13.25 -9.40
N THR A 208 -9.53 12.26 -10.25
CA THR A 208 -9.89 12.49 -11.66
C THR A 208 -11.21 13.26 -11.76
N GLU A 209 -12.26 12.81 -11.06
CA GLU A 209 -13.59 13.44 -11.09
C GLU A 209 -13.60 14.84 -10.47
N MET A 210 -12.76 15.11 -9.47
CA MET A 210 -12.57 16.44 -8.89
C MET A 210 -12.15 17.45 -9.96
N SER A 211 -11.33 17.06 -10.94
CA SER A 211 -10.87 17.96 -11.99
C SER A 211 -11.89 18.20 -13.12
N ARG A 212 -13.09 17.60 -13.03
CA ARG A 212 -14.18 17.78 -13.99
C ARG A 212 -14.99 19.02 -13.63
N PHE A 213 -14.59 20.19 -14.14
CA PHE A 213 -15.27 21.45 -13.81
C PHE A 213 -16.79 21.38 -14.05
N ARG A 214 -17.56 21.59 -12.98
CA ARG A 214 -19.03 21.45 -12.89
C ARG A 214 -19.58 20.08 -13.30
N GLY A 215 -18.79 19.01 -13.10
CA GLY A 215 -19.11 17.64 -13.53
C GLY A 215 -20.40 17.03 -12.98
N HIS A 216 -20.92 17.53 -11.86
CA HIS A 216 -22.19 17.12 -11.27
C HIS A 216 -23.41 17.71 -12.00
N LYS A 217 -23.22 18.74 -12.84
CA LYS A 217 -24.26 19.34 -13.71
C LYS A 217 -24.09 18.92 -15.16
N ASP A 218 -22.85 18.92 -15.63
CA ASP A 218 -22.52 18.75 -17.04
C ASP A 218 -21.56 17.59 -17.25
N ASN A 219 -21.67 16.93 -18.40
CA ASN A 219 -20.72 15.89 -18.80
C ASN A 219 -19.45 16.49 -19.45
N THR A 220 -18.77 17.38 -18.73
CA THR A 220 -17.48 17.98 -19.16
C THR A 220 -16.35 16.97 -19.01
N GLN A 221 -15.24 17.13 -19.73
CA GLN A 221 -14.08 16.23 -19.57
C GLN A 221 -13.27 16.61 -18.31
N PRO A 222 -12.74 15.64 -17.53
CA PRO A 222 -11.81 15.95 -16.44
C PRO A 222 -10.51 16.54 -17.00
N TYR A 223 -9.95 17.52 -16.31
CA TYR A 223 -8.66 18.11 -16.72
C TYR A 223 -7.48 17.18 -16.38
N LEU A 224 -7.51 16.55 -15.20
CA LEU A 224 -6.50 15.61 -14.70
C LEU A 224 -7.03 14.18 -14.75
N GLY A 225 -6.23 13.26 -15.25
CA GLY A 225 -6.49 11.83 -15.22
C GLY A 225 -5.42 11.12 -14.42
N TYR A 226 -5.79 10.69 -13.22
CA TYR A 226 -4.90 9.96 -12.33
C TYR A 226 -4.75 8.51 -12.83
N GLU A 227 -3.51 8.06 -12.88
CA GLU A 227 -3.16 6.72 -13.33
C GLU A 227 -2.15 6.10 -12.38
N VAL A 228 -2.56 5.02 -11.72
CA VAL A 228 -1.63 4.18 -10.97
C VAL A 228 -0.78 3.42 -11.99
N VAL A 229 0.50 3.77 -12.08
CA VAL A 229 1.45 3.16 -13.02
C VAL A 229 2.19 1.99 -12.42
N ASP A 230 2.34 1.99 -11.10
CA ASP A 230 2.93 0.89 -10.35
C ASP A 230 2.32 0.80 -8.95
N HIS A 231 2.25 -0.42 -8.40
CA HIS A 231 1.83 -0.68 -7.03
C HIS A 231 2.81 -1.66 -6.38
N ILE A 232 3.79 -1.12 -5.68
CA ILE A 232 4.90 -1.87 -5.09
C ILE A 232 4.55 -2.30 -3.66
N ILE A 233 4.81 -3.57 -3.33
CA ILE A 233 4.56 -4.13 -2.00
C ILE A 233 5.88 -4.45 -1.28
N TYR A 234 5.96 -4.04 -0.02
CA TYR A 234 7.01 -4.43 0.92
C TYR A 234 6.42 -5.27 2.05
N TYR A 235 6.88 -6.52 2.16
CA TYR A 235 6.48 -7.46 3.22
C TYR A 235 7.31 -7.30 4.49
N LYS A 236 7.40 -6.06 4.99
CA LYS A 236 8.19 -5.70 6.16
C LYS A 236 7.64 -4.41 6.78
N PRO A 237 8.02 -4.10 8.04
CA PRO A 237 7.73 -2.79 8.63
C PRO A 237 8.27 -1.65 7.75
N TYR A 238 7.57 -0.52 7.73
CA TYR A 238 8.06 0.66 7.02
C TYR A 238 9.31 1.23 7.68
N PRO A 239 10.20 1.92 6.93
CA PRO A 239 11.38 2.53 7.51
C PRO A 239 11.00 3.73 8.37
N GLN A 240 11.69 3.89 9.50
CA GLN A 240 11.46 4.95 10.48
C GLN A 240 12.78 5.54 10.97
N LYS A 241 12.74 6.81 11.39
CA LYS A 241 13.86 7.54 11.99
C LYS A 241 13.38 8.39 13.17
N ASP A 242 14.32 8.96 13.93
CA ASP A 242 13.98 9.91 15.00
C ASP A 242 13.31 11.14 14.40
N TYR A 243 12.22 11.60 15.04
CA TYR A 243 11.53 12.79 14.61
C TYR A 243 12.35 14.05 14.95
N PRO A 244 12.74 14.89 13.98
CA PRO A 244 13.70 15.97 14.24
C PRO A 244 13.24 17.01 15.26
N ARG A 245 11.92 17.25 15.40
CA ARG A 245 11.38 18.22 16.37
C ARG A 245 11.20 17.64 17.77
N ASP A 246 11.09 16.32 17.88
CA ASP A 246 11.03 15.60 19.15
C ASP A 246 11.64 14.20 18.98
N PRO A 247 12.93 14.02 19.32
CA PRO A 247 13.62 12.75 19.16
C PRO A 247 13.06 11.60 20.02
N SER A 248 12.15 11.87 20.96
CA SER A 248 11.45 10.81 21.69
C SER A 248 10.37 10.13 20.85
N GLN A 249 9.97 10.75 19.74
CA GLN A 249 9.00 10.23 18.78
C GLN A 249 9.70 9.73 17.51
N LYS A 250 9.05 8.82 16.78
CA LYS A 250 9.51 8.38 15.47
C LYS A 250 8.74 9.07 14.35
N ILE A 251 9.34 9.12 13.18
CA ILE A 251 8.72 9.55 11.93
C ILE A 251 9.07 8.58 10.82
N PHE A 252 8.19 8.44 9.85
CA PHE A 252 8.45 7.72 8.62
C PHE A 252 9.73 8.24 7.92
N ASP A 253 10.61 7.33 7.51
CA ASP A 253 11.83 7.70 6.77
C ASP A 253 11.56 7.70 5.26
N TYR A 254 11.08 8.83 4.77
CA TYR A 254 10.76 9.03 3.36
C TYR A 254 11.96 8.82 2.43
N LYS A 255 13.18 9.21 2.83
CA LYS A 255 14.39 9.03 2.02
C LYS A 255 14.72 7.56 1.84
N ALA A 256 14.64 6.77 2.91
CA ALA A 256 14.84 5.32 2.83
C ALA A 256 13.77 4.65 1.95
N ALA A 257 12.49 5.04 2.11
CA ALA A 257 11.40 4.48 1.31
C ALA A 257 11.54 4.79 -0.19
N LEU A 258 11.77 6.06 -0.53
CA LEU A 258 11.90 6.51 -1.93
C LEU A 258 13.20 6.00 -2.58
N GLY A 259 14.29 5.90 -1.82
CA GLY A 259 15.54 5.28 -2.28
C GLY A 259 15.34 3.80 -2.64
N GLY A 260 14.55 3.07 -1.86
CA GLY A 260 14.25 1.65 -2.09
C GLY A 260 13.50 1.35 -3.41
N ILE A 261 12.83 2.34 -4.00
CA ILE A 261 12.08 2.18 -5.26
C ILE A 261 12.73 2.91 -6.44
N SER A 262 13.94 3.47 -6.26
CA SER A 262 14.59 4.29 -7.29
C SER A 262 13.71 5.49 -7.73
N ALA A 263 13.09 6.19 -6.77
CA ALA A 263 12.13 7.27 -7.04
C ALA A 263 12.67 8.38 -7.97
N GLN A 264 13.99 8.64 -7.96
CA GLN A 264 14.59 9.59 -8.89
C GLN A 264 14.30 9.22 -10.37
N ARG A 265 14.52 7.96 -10.76
CA ARG A 265 14.22 7.50 -12.12
C ARG A 265 12.74 7.64 -12.43
N LEU A 266 11.88 7.28 -11.47
CA LEU A 266 10.42 7.35 -11.63
C LEU A 266 9.97 8.80 -11.89
N VAL A 267 10.50 9.77 -11.16
CA VAL A 267 10.14 11.20 -11.29
C VAL A 267 10.78 11.83 -12.53
N GLU A 268 12.07 11.64 -12.73
CA GLU A 268 12.84 12.35 -13.77
C GLU A 268 12.65 11.74 -15.15
N ASN A 269 12.54 10.41 -15.25
CA ASN A 269 12.53 9.71 -16.54
C ASN A 269 11.14 9.17 -16.90
N GLU A 270 10.34 8.78 -15.92
CA GLU A 270 9.02 8.16 -16.13
C GLU A 270 7.86 9.14 -15.86
N GLY A 271 8.16 10.34 -15.35
CA GLY A 271 7.21 11.43 -15.15
C GLY A 271 6.24 11.23 -13.99
N VAL A 272 6.57 10.37 -13.02
CA VAL A 272 5.76 10.17 -11.81
C VAL A 272 5.66 11.48 -11.04
N LYS A 273 4.41 11.88 -10.74
CA LYS A 273 4.09 13.11 -10.02
C LYS A 273 3.77 12.86 -8.56
N GLU A 274 3.26 11.67 -8.23
CA GLU A 274 2.84 11.36 -6.87
C GLU A 274 3.26 9.96 -6.41
N PHE A 275 3.58 9.86 -5.12
CA PHE A 275 3.78 8.62 -4.42
C PHE A 275 2.72 8.47 -3.32
N TRP A 276 1.93 7.41 -3.36
CA TRP A 276 0.92 7.13 -2.33
C TRP A 276 1.43 6.02 -1.42
N LEU A 277 1.85 6.41 -0.21
CA LEU A 277 2.33 5.46 0.79
C LEU A 277 1.14 4.88 1.53
N MET A 278 0.85 3.61 1.32
CA MET A 278 -0.18 2.87 2.05
C MET A 278 0.47 2.17 3.25
N THR A 279 0.19 2.67 4.44
CA THR A 279 0.83 2.22 5.68
C THR A 279 -0.20 1.84 6.75
N TYR A 280 0.26 1.08 7.75
CA TYR A 280 -0.46 0.91 9.01
C TYR A 280 -0.06 2.04 9.97
N PHE A 281 -1.00 2.55 10.74
CA PHE A 281 -0.66 3.45 11.85
C PHE A 281 -0.46 2.59 13.11
N ALA A 282 0.79 2.45 13.55
CA ALA A 282 1.14 1.78 14.80
C ALA A 282 0.97 2.75 15.98
N GLY A 283 -0.27 3.16 16.25
CA GLY A 283 -0.57 4.13 17.31
C GLY A 283 0.05 5.51 17.11
N ASP A 284 0.18 6.27 18.21
CA ASP A 284 0.77 7.63 18.25
C ASP A 284 2.32 7.63 18.08
N ASP A 285 2.94 6.46 17.90
CA ASP A 285 4.39 6.30 18.06
C ASP A 285 5.20 6.70 16.83
N VAL A 286 4.63 6.59 15.62
CA VAL A 286 5.29 6.98 14.36
C VAL A 286 4.47 8.00 13.60
N LYS A 287 5.03 9.20 13.44
CA LYS A 287 4.44 10.27 12.65
C LYS A 287 4.53 9.97 11.16
N LEU A 288 3.48 10.36 10.45
CA LEU A 288 3.38 10.35 9.00
C LEU A 288 2.63 11.60 8.57
N TRP A 289 3.19 12.34 7.62
CA TRP A 289 2.55 13.52 7.05
C TRP A 289 1.49 13.12 6.04
N GLU A 290 0.34 13.79 6.13
CA GLU A 290 -0.77 13.63 5.20
C GLU A 290 -0.32 13.93 3.77
N SER A 291 0.44 15.02 3.58
CA SER A 291 1.14 15.33 2.33
C SER A 291 2.53 15.93 2.57
N ASN A 292 3.47 15.59 1.70
CA ASN A 292 4.83 16.13 1.68
C ASN A 292 5.26 16.42 0.24
N MET A 293 5.93 17.54 -0.02
CA MET A 293 6.27 17.99 -1.37
C MET A 293 7.76 18.23 -1.51
N ALA A 294 8.34 17.75 -2.61
CA ALA A 294 9.69 18.09 -3.03
C ALA A 294 9.62 18.84 -4.36
N SER A 295 10.18 20.05 -4.40
CA SER A 295 10.22 20.87 -5.60
C SER A 295 11.59 21.53 -5.77
N PRO A 296 12.20 21.47 -6.97
CA PRO A 296 13.46 22.17 -7.24
C PRO A 296 13.28 23.70 -7.34
N THR A 297 12.07 24.18 -7.57
CA THR A 297 11.79 25.62 -7.80
C THR A 297 11.27 26.32 -6.55
N THR A 298 10.57 25.61 -5.67
CA THR A 298 9.94 26.21 -4.48
C THR A 298 10.33 25.57 -3.15
N GLY A 299 10.97 24.40 -3.16
CA GLY A 299 11.09 23.59 -1.95
C GLY A 299 9.74 23.01 -1.52
N ASP A 300 9.59 22.72 -0.22
CA ASP A 300 8.38 22.11 0.32
C ASP A 300 7.23 23.12 0.57
N ILE A 301 6.13 22.94 -0.17
CA ILE A 301 4.83 23.63 0.01
C ILE A 301 3.75 22.57 0.21
N SER A 302 3.81 21.87 1.34
CA SER A 302 2.81 20.86 1.69
C SER A 302 2.13 21.11 3.04
N ASN A 303 1.22 20.20 3.39
CA ASN A 303 0.65 20.08 4.73
C ASN A 303 1.55 19.21 5.64
N SER A 304 2.82 19.62 5.74
CA SER A 304 3.84 18.99 6.57
C SER A 304 4.51 20.00 7.50
N ASP A 305 5.58 19.56 8.16
CA ASP A 305 6.53 20.42 8.85
C ASP A 305 7.37 21.33 7.93
N ARG A 306 7.26 21.15 6.62
CA ARG A 306 7.97 21.88 5.55
C ARG A 306 9.49 21.81 5.65
N ALA A 307 9.99 20.66 6.12
CA ALA A 307 11.42 20.43 6.28
C ALA A 307 12.07 20.20 4.92
N GLN A 308 13.00 21.07 4.53
CA GLN A 308 13.57 21.07 3.18
C GLN A 308 14.50 19.87 2.89
N ASP A 309 14.75 19.02 3.87
CA ASP A 309 15.65 17.87 3.80
C ASP A 309 14.99 16.54 4.20
N ASP A 310 13.66 16.47 4.31
CA ASP A 310 12.97 15.23 4.65
C ASP A 310 12.68 14.36 3.41
N LEU A 311 12.55 14.97 2.23
CA LEU A 311 12.47 14.34 0.91
C LEU A 311 13.75 14.58 0.09
N PRO A 312 14.12 13.64 -0.82
CA PRO A 312 15.09 13.92 -1.88
C PRO A 312 14.59 15.02 -2.82
N ILE A 313 15.47 15.96 -3.22
CA ILE A 313 15.16 16.92 -4.29
C ILE A 313 15.63 16.33 -5.62
N TYR A 314 14.71 16.20 -6.57
CA TYR A 314 14.96 15.76 -7.95
C TYR A 314 14.79 16.92 -8.94
N ALA A 315 15.00 16.65 -10.23
CA ALA A 315 14.87 17.65 -11.28
C ALA A 315 13.43 18.10 -11.56
N ASN A 316 12.42 17.31 -11.13
CA ASN A 316 11.00 17.65 -11.26
C ASN A 316 10.31 17.60 -9.89
N THR A 317 9.26 18.41 -9.73
CA THR A 317 8.41 18.40 -8.54
C THR A 317 7.64 17.09 -8.41
N TYR A 318 7.54 16.57 -7.19
CA TYR A 318 6.67 15.44 -6.84
C TYR A 318 6.10 15.57 -5.43
N ILE A 319 5.02 14.84 -5.17
CA ILE A 319 4.29 14.86 -3.89
C ILE A 319 4.21 13.44 -3.32
N VAL A 320 4.32 13.32 -2.00
CA VAL A 320 4.19 12.07 -1.26
C VAL A 320 3.00 12.19 -0.32
N TYR A 321 2.07 11.24 -0.41
CA TYR A 321 0.91 11.16 0.48
C TYR A 321 1.06 10.02 1.46
N GLY A 322 0.90 10.33 2.74
CA GLY A 322 0.93 9.36 3.83
C GLY A 322 -0.46 8.85 4.14
N ASN A 323 -0.82 7.69 3.60
CA ASN A 323 -2.15 7.11 3.74
C ASN A 323 -2.15 5.95 4.76
N ASN A 324 -3.28 5.82 5.46
CA ASN A 324 -3.55 4.75 6.40
C ASN A 324 -4.50 3.72 5.78
N TYR A 325 -4.06 2.49 5.54
CA TYR A 325 -4.97 1.44 5.03
C TYR A 325 -5.92 0.87 6.11
N HIS A 326 -5.94 1.42 7.32
CA HIS A 326 -7.03 1.21 8.31
C HIS A 326 -8.18 2.21 8.11
N ARG A 327 -8.01 3.19 7.22
CA ARG A 327 -8.98 4.22 6.87
C ARG A 327 -9.55 3.95 5.48
N THR A 328 -10.40 4.86 5.02
CA THR A 328 -11.10 4.73 3.74
C THR A 328 -10.48 5.64 2.67
N GLN A 329 -11.04 5.58 1.46
CA GLN A 329 -10.65 6.48 0.38
C GLN A 329 -10.96 7.96 0.68
N ALA A 330 -11.92 8.23 1.59
CA ALA A 330 -12.26 9.59 1.97
C ALA A 330 -11.07 10.28 2.65
N GLU A 331 -10.45 9.62 3.64
CA GLU A 331 -9.26 10.14 4.32
C GLU A 331 -8.03 10.21 3.38
N ALA A 332 -7.88 9.26 2.46
CA ALA A 332 -6.80 9.34 1.47
C ALA A 332 -6.96 10.59 0.58
N VAL A 333 -8.17 10.92 0.12
CA VAL A 333 -8.42 12.12 -0.68
C VAL A 333 -8.45 13.39 0.16
N HIS A 334 -8.78 13.30 1.45
CA HIS A 334 -8.65 14.41 2.40
C HIS A 334 -7.22 14.96 2.44
N ASN A 335 -6.22 14.07 2.47
CA ASN A 335 -4.80 14.43 2.39
C ASN A 335 -4.46 15.20 1.11
N HIS A 336 -5.08 14.83 -0.02
CA HIS A 336 -4.92 15.55 -1.30
C HIS A 336 -5.60 16.93 -1.24
N GLY A 337 -6.76 17.03 -0.58
CA GLY A 337 -7.43 18.30 -0.32
C GLY A 337 -6.53 19.29 0.41
N HIS A 338 -5.84 18.84 1.46
CA HIS A 338 -4.85 19.67 2.17
C HIS A 338 -3.68 20.12 1.30
N GLN A 339 -3.19 19.26 0.42
CA GLN A 339 -2.13 19.64 -0.51
C GLN A 339 -2.61 20.68 -1.52
N ILE A 340 -3.81 20.51 -2.08
CA ILE A 340 -4.45 21.47 -2.98
C ILE A 340 -4.58 22.83 -2.27
N GLU A 341 -5.08 22.85 -1.03
CA GLU A 341 -5.19 24.06 -0.22
C GLU A 341 -3.85 24.76 -0.03
N ALA A 342 -2.79 24.03 0.36
CA ALA A 342 -1.46 24.58 0.56
C ALA A 342 -0.88 25.22 -0.71
N MET A 343 -1.06 24.58 -1.86
CA MET A 343 -0.57 25.08 -3.14
C MET A 343 -1.36 26.29 -3.65
N LEU A 344 -2.70 26.27 -3.52
CA LEU A 344 -3.54 27.41 -3.89
C LEU A 344 -3.27 28.62 -2.99
N ASP A 345 -3.13 28.39 -1.67
CA ASP A 345 -2.78 29.43 -0.71
C ASP A 345 -1.43 30.08 -1.03
N TYR A 346 -0.43 29.27 -1.38
CA TYR A 346 0.88 29.78 -1.79
C TYR A 346 0.79 30.68 -3.03
N LEU A 347 0.01 30.29 -4.03
CA LEU A 347 -0.17 31.08 -5.24
C LEU A 347 -0.94 32.38 -4.98
N ASP A 348 -1.93 32.35 -4.08
CA ASP A 348 -2.68 33.53 -3.66
C ASP A 348 -1.77 34.52 -2.92
N LEU A 349 -1.06 34.04 -1.90
CA LEU A 349 -0.11 34.83 -1.11
C LEU A 349 0.99 35.45 -1.97
N ARG A 350 1.49 34.71 -2.97
CA ARG A 350 2.51 35.22 -3.90
C ARG A 350 1.98 36.37 -4.76
N ALA A 351 0.69 36.39 -5.09
CA ALA A 351 0.11 37.35 -6.01
C ALA A 351 0.01 38.76 -5.42
N ASN A 352 -0.40 38.87 -4.16
CA ASN A 352 -0.70 40.16 -3.51
C ASN A 352 -0.32 40.23 -2.02
N GLY A 353 0.27 39.18 -1.45
CA GLY A 353 0.60 39.11 -0.01
C GLY A 353 -0.61 38.85 0.89
N LEU A 354 -1.74 38.40 0.33
CA LEU A 354 -3.00 38.14 1.02
C LEU A 354 -3.52 36.73 0.70
N HIS A 355 -4.52 36.29 1.47
CA HIS A 355 -5.20 35.00 1.33
C HIS A 355 -6.65 35.18 0.82
N ASP A 356 -6.90 36.25 0.07
CA ASP A 356 -8.24 36.79 -0.12
C ASP A 356 -9.03 36.13 -1.25
N LEU A 357 -8.37 35.56 -2.26
CA LEU A 357 -9.06 34.89 -3.35
C LEU A 357 -9.44 33.46 -2.97
N PHE A 358 -8.48 32.64 -2.53
CA PHE A 358 -8.73 31.25 -2.19
C PHE A 358 -9.43 31.13 -0.82
N TRP A 359 -8.76 31.49 0.28
CA TRP A 359 -9.38 31.38 1.60
C TRP A 359 -10.51 32.39 1.80
N GLY A 360 -10.29 33.63 1.36
CA GLY A 360 -11.26 34.71 1.56
C GLY A 360 -12.56 34.47 0.80
N SER A 361 -12.47 34.39 -0.53
CA SER A 361 -13.64 34.38 -1.41
C SER A 361 -14.13 32.98 -1.79
N PHE A 362 -13.24 32.05 -2.13
CA PHE A 362 -13.64 30.68 -2.53
C PHE A 362 -14.11 29.86 -1.33
N VAL A 363 -13.28 29.74 -0.29
CA VAL A 363 -13.64 28.99 0.93
C VAL A 363 -14.72 29.70 1.73
N GLY A 364 -14.70 31.04 1.78
CA GLY A 364 -15.62 31.86 2.57
C GLY A 364 -15.08 32.25 3.94
N TRP A 365 -13.76 32.44 4.04
CA TRP A 365 -13.05 32.82 5.26
C TRP A 365 -12.27 34.14 5.06
N PRO A 366 -12.97 35.29 5.02
CA PRO A 366 -12.40 36.60 4.63
C PRO A 366 -11.31 37.15 5.56
N SER A 367 -11.12 36.56 6.76
CA SER A 367 -10.11 36.98 7.73
C SER A 367 -9.04 35.91 8.01
N PHE A 368 -8.95 34.87 7.17
CA PHE A 368 -7.99 33.78 7.30
C PHE A 368 -6.55 34.29 7.53
N PRO A 369 -5.77 33.66 8.43
CA PRO A 369 -6.09 32.48 9.26
C PRO A 369 -6.84 32.81 10.56
N SER A 370 -7.30 34.05 10.72
CA SER A 370 -8.01 34.54 11.92
C SER A 370 -9.53 34.64 11.71
N GLY A 371 -10.29 34.72 12.80
CA GLY A 371 -11.76 34.80 12.72
C GLY A 371 -12.43 33.48 12.34
N SER A 372 -13.67 33.56 11.84
CA SER A 372 -14.49 32.39 11.53
C SER A 372 -14.87 32.35 10.05
N MET A 373 -14.88 31.14 9.49
CA MET A 373 -15.51 30.87 8.19
C MET A 373 -17.02 31.10 8.27
N THR A 374 -17.60 31.61 7.18
CA THR A 374 -19.05 31.73 7.05
C THR A 374 -19.58 30.62 6.12
N PRO A 375 -20.48 29.74 6.59
CA PRO A 375 -21.15 28.77 5.72
C PRO A 375 -21.84 29.46 4.54
N GLY A 376 -21.87 28.80 3.37
CA GLY A 376 -22.50 29.30 2.15
C GLY A 376 -21.54 29.65 1.00
N SER A 377 -20.22 29.62 1.20
CA SER A 377 -19.26 29.61 0.08
C SER A 377 -18.94 28.18 -0.35
N CYS A 378 -17.76 27.85 -0.87
CA CYS A 378 -17.41 26.47 -1.24
C CYS A 378 -16.95 25.59 -0.07
N GLY A 379 -16.51 26.19 1.04
CA GLY A 379 -15.87 25.45 2.12
C GLY A 379 -14.49 24.93 1.73
N TRP A 380 -13.97 24.00 2.52
CA TRP A 380 -12.61 23.46 2.45
C TRP A 380 -12.61 21.98 2.83
N THR A 381 -11.46 21.31 2.76
CA THR A 381 -11.36 19.86 2.94
C THR A 381 -11.90 19.39 4.31
N HIS A 382 -11.78 20.20 5.37
CA HIS A 382 -12.36 19.87 6.69
C HIS A 382 -13.85 20.17 6.83
N SER A 383 -14.40 21.12 6.06
CA SER A 383 -15.76 21.61 6.31
C SER A 383 -16.51 21.89 5.02
N PRO A 384 -17.61 21.15 4.74
CA PRO A 384 -18.49 21.47 3.63
C PRO A 384 -19.21 22.81 3.84
N PRO A 385 -19.82 23.37 2.80
CA PRO A 385 -20.39 24.72 2.84
C PRO A 385 -21.62 24.88 3.73
N TYR A 386 -22.18 23.77 4.24
CA TYR A 386 -23.37 23.75 5.09
C TYR A 386 -23.06 23.58 6.58
N THR A 387 -21.79 23.67 6.99
CA THR A 387 -21.38 23.63 8.40
C THR A 387 -20.13 24.48 8.63
N ASN A 388 -19.86 24.83 9.89
CA ASN A 388 -18.60 25.38 10.37
C ASN A 388 -17.88 24.43 11.34
N GLU A 389 -18.42 23.22 11.52
CA GLU A 389 -17.83 22.18 12.33
C GLU A 389 -16.80 21.41 11.49
N ASN A 390 -15.57 21.31 12.00
CA ASN A 390 -14.56 20.43 11.38
C ASN A 390 -15.10 19.01 11.31
N TYR A 391 -14.95 18.39 10.14
CA TYR A 391 -15.45 17.06 9.80
C TYR A 391 -16.99 16.92 9.88
N GLY A 392 -17.73 18.03 9.77
CA GLY A 392 -19.19 18.08 9.81
C GLY A 392 -19.91 17.56 8.55
N TYR A 393 -19.36 16.57 7.84
CA TYR A 393 -19.87 16.11 6.54
C TYR A 393 -21.33 15.63 6.57
N LEU A 394 -21.77 15.08 7.69
CA LEU A 394 -23.12 14.57 7.91
C LEU A 394 -24.05 15.59 8.58
N ASN A 395 -23.63 16.85 8.71
CA ASN A 395 -24.46 17.88 9.31
C ASN A 395 -25.75 18.09 8.48
N GLY A 396 -26.90 18.03 9.17
CA GLY A 396 -28.22 18.08 8.54
C GLY A 396 -28.69 19.49 8.14
N SER A 397 -27.89 20.51 8.40
CA SER A 397 -28.22 21.89 8.02
C SER A 397 -28.35 22.02 6.51
N GLN A 398 -29.24 22.94 6.09
CA GLN A 398 -29.40 23.32 4.70
C GLN A 398 -28.96 24.78 4.55
N VAL A 399 -28.07 25.04 3.60
CA VAL A 399 -27.48 26.37 3.38
C VAL A 399 -27.58 26.72 1.90
N GLN A 400 -27.91 27.98 1.61
CA GLN A 400 -27.78 28.53 0.26
C GLN A 400 -26.29 28.75 -0.01
N SER A 401 -25.70 27.95 -0.88
CA SER A 401 -24.29 28.06 -1.26
C SER A 401 -24.14 28.63 -2.66
N ASN A 402 -23.25 29.61 -2.83
CA ASN A 402 -22.89 30.12 -4.14
C ASN A 402 -21.89 29.23 -4.88
N CYS A 403 -21.44 28.11 -4.29
CA CYS A 403 -20.27 27.39 -4.76
C CYS A 403 -20.43 26.88 -6.20
N GLU A 404 -21.60 26.36 -6.57
CA GLU A 404 -21.83 25.79 -7.90
C GLU A 404 -21.92 26.82 -9.03
N ASP A 405 -21.98 28.11 -8.70
CA ASP A 405 -21.89 29.24 -9.62
C ASP A 405 -20.94 30.30 -9.05
N TRP A 406 -19.88 29.85 -8.38
CA TRP A 406 -19.01 30.75 -7.62
C TRP A 406 -18.36 31.81 -8.50
N HIS A 407 -18.50 33.06 -8.06
CA HIS A 407 -17.80 34.23 -8.57
C HIS A 407 -17.12 34.97 -7.40
N PRO A 408 -15.87 35.42 -7.55
CA PRO A 408 -15.11 36.07 -6.48
C PRO A 408 -15.78 37.32 -5.86
N ASP A 409 -16.62 38.00 -6.63
CA ASP A 409 -17.37 39.19 -6.23
C ASP A 409 -18.73 38.87 -5.58
N GLY A 410 -19.07 37.59 -5.44
CA GLY A 410 -20.28 37.12 -4.82
C GLY A 410 -21.54 37.20 -5.70
N THR A 411 -21.43 37.46 -7.00
CA THR A 411 -22.61 37.57 -7.89
C THR A 411 -23.21 36.25 -8.33
N GLY A 412 -22.56 35.13 -7.98
CA GLY A 412 -22.99 33.78 -8.32
C GLY A 412 -24.36 33.41 -7.78
N ALA A 413 -25.13 32.66 -8.55
CA ALA A 413 -26.39 32.08 -8.09
C ALA A 413 -26.16 31.08 -6.96
N THR A 414 -27.08 31.06 -5.98
CA THR A 414 -27.00 30.11 -4.87
C THR A 414 -27.82 28.85 -5.13
N THR A 415 -27.33 27.72 -4.63
CA THR A 415 -28.02 26.42 -4.62
C THR A 415 -28.17 25.94 -3.18
N LEU A 416 -29.32 25.36 -2.85
CA LEU A 416 -29.54 24.80 -1.51
C LEU A 416 -28.77 23.48 -1.36
N VAL A 417 -27.71 23.49 -0.54
CA VAL A 417 -26.84 22.33 -0.29
C VAL A 417 -26.99 21.83 1.15
N SER A 418 -26.74 20.53 1.34
CA SER A 418 -26.80 19.82 2.63
C SER A 418 -26.13 18.45 2.51
N ALA A 419 -25.96 17.73 3.63
CA ALA A 419 -25.51 16.33 3.58
C ALA A 419 -26.39 15.43 2.69
N ASN A 420 -27.72 15.63 2.70
CA ASN A 420 -28.65 14.90 1.82
C ASN A 420 -28.43 15.22 0.34
N TYR A 421 -28.07 16.48 0.03
CA TYR A 421 -27.71 16.86 -1.33
C TYR A 421 -26.45 16.12 -1.79
N MET A 422 -25.41 16.10 -0.95
CA MET A 422 -24.17 15.36 -1.24
C MET A 422 -24.40 13.85 -1.41
N ASP A 423 -25.26 13.24 -0.57
CA ASP A 423 -25.63 11.83 -0.73
C ASP A 423 -26.40 11.57 -2.03
N SER A 424 -27.20 12.53 -2.48
CA SER A 424 -27.99 12.39 -3.71
C SER A 424 -27.16 12.42 -5.00
N LEU A 425 -25.90 12.88 -4.94
CA LEU A 425 -25.01 12.91 -6.10
C LEU A 425 -24.66 11.48 -6.56
N GLY A 426 -25.02 11.18 -7.81
CA GLY A 426 -24.88 9.87 -8.43
C GLY A 426 -23.58 9.71 -9.20
N TYR A 427 -22.46 9.50 -8.50
CA TYR A 427 -21.18 9.18 -9.14
C TYR A 427 -21.04 7.68 -9.45
N ASN A 428 -20.40 7.35 -10.57
CA ASN A 428 -20.16 5.97 -11.04
C ASN A 428 -18.96 5.34 -10.32
N TRP A 429 -19.12 5.08 -9.02
CA TRP A 429 -18.05 4.57 -8.16
C TRP A 429 -17.51 3.19 -8.60
N PRO A 430 -16.17 3.02 -8.66
CA PRO A 430 -15.56 1.71 -8.84
C PRO A 430 -15.92 0.76 -7.69
N GLY A 431 -16.53 -0.37 -8.02
CA GLY A 431 -16.96 -1.37 -7.04
C GLY A 431 -18.22 -1.00 -6.26
N GLY A 432 -19.03 -0.05 -6.75
CA GLY A 432 -20.28 0.38 -6.09
C GLY A 432 -20.06 1.45 -5.02
N ASN A 433 -21.11 1.74 -4.25
CA ASN A 433 -21.08 2.82 -3.24
C ASN A 433 -19.94 2.61 -2.24
N PRO A 434 -19.09 3.62 -2.02
CA PRO A 434 -17.97 3.51 -1.09
C PRO A 434 -18.44 3.72 0.36
N PRO A 435 -17.65 3.28 1.36
CA PRO A 435 -17.82 3.75 2.74
C PRO A 435 -17.64 5.28 2.78
N GLN A 436 -18.26 5.97 3.74
CA GLN A 436 -18.20 7.45 3.84
C GLN A 436 -18.58 8.17 2.54
N LYS A 437 -19.61 7.66 1.85
CA LYS A 437 -20.08 8.18 0.55
C LYS A 437 -20.38 9.67 0.58
N VAL A 438 -21.03 10.19 1.62
CA VAL A 438 -21.42 11.61 1.70
C VAL A 438 -20.18 12.52 1.67
N GLU A 439 -19.18 12.21 2.49
CA GLU A 439 -17.90 12.92 2.52
C GLU A 439 -17.14 12.76 1.20
N SER A 440 -17.09 11.53 0.67
CA SER A 440 -16.42 11.25 -0.61
C SER A 440 -17.05 12.03 -1.77
N ASN A 441 -18.39 12.10 -1.80
CA ASN A 441 -19.14 12.87 -2.78
C ASN A 441 -18.92 14.38 -2.61
N PHE A 442 -18.79 14.87 -1.36
CA PHE A 442 -18.42 16.25 -1.08
C PHE A 442 -17.06 16.60 -1.67
N TYR A 443 -16.02 15.77 -1.50
CA TYR A 443 -14.70 16.06 -2.08
C TYR A 443 -14.73 16.15 -3.60
N ILE A 444 -15.43 15.22 -4.26
CA ILE A 444 -15.62 15.29 -5.71
C ILE A 444 -16.33 16.60 -6.08
N TRP A 445 -17.49 16.87 -5.47
CA TRP A 445 -18.27 18.08 -5.75
C TRP A 445 -17.46 19.37 -5.50
N TRP A 446 -16.73 19.45 -4.39
CA TRP A 446 -15.88 20.58 -4.03
C TRP A 446 -14.78 20.80 -5.09
N GLY A 447 -14.07 19.74 -5.48
CA GLY A 447 -13.09 19.81 -6.56
C GLY A 447 -13.71 20.27 -7.88
N GLN A 448 -14.89 19.75 -8.24
CA GLN A 448 -15.58 20.15 -9.47
C GLN A 448 -15.99 21.63 -9.50
N ASN A 449 -15.99 22.29 -8.34
CA ASN A 449 -16.28 23.72 -8.24
C ASN A 449 -15.01 24.59 -8.20
N ILE A 450 -13.81 24.00 -8.07
CA ILE A 450 -12.53 24.72 -8.23
C ILE A 450 -12.41 25.22 -9.68
N PRO A 451 -12.02 26.49 -9.93
CA PRO A 451 -11.86 27.05 -11.27
C PRO A 451 -11.03 26.16 -12.21
N GLY A 452 -11.73 25.48 -13.13
CA GLY A 452 -11.13 24.56 -14.08
C GLY A 452 -10.90 25.17 -15.47
N LYS A 453 -10.69 24.30 -16.46
CA LYS A 453 -10.60 24.68 -17.88
C LYS A 453 -11.90 25.36 -18.33
N ASN A 454 -11.78 26.48 -19.04
CA ASN A 454 -12.91 27.27 -19.56
C ASN A 454 -13.89 27.76 -18.47
N ASN A 455 -13.38 28.07 -17.27
CA ASN A 455 -14.24 28.49 -16.15
C ASN A 455 -14.99 29.81 -16.39
N ASN A 456 -14.46 30.71 -17.23
CA ASN A 456 -15.04 32.05 -17.51
C ASN A 456 -15.28 32.93 -16.28
N VAL A 457 -14.62 32.61 -15.15
CA VAL A 457 -14.69 33.36 -13.90
C VAL A 457 -13.67 34.50 -13.92
N LYS A 458 -14.02 35.64 -13.33
CA LYS A 458 -13.16 36.81 -13.26
C LYS A 458 -12.93 37.26 -11.82
N TYR A 459 -11.73 37.76 -11.55
CA TYR A 459 -11.35 38.42 -10.31
C TYR A 459 -10.70 39.77 -10.62
N GLY A 460 -11.27 40.87 -10.12
CA GLY A 460 -10.77 42.22 -10.42
C GLY A 460 -10.71 42.55 -11.92
N GLY A 461 -11.63 42.00 -12.72
CA GLY A 461 -11.67 42.15 -14.19
C GLY A 461 -10.74 41.22 -14.97
N ARG A 462 -9.88 40.45 -14.31
CA ARG A 462 -8.96 39.48 -14.91
C ARG A 462 -9.57 38.08 -14.91
N GLU A 463 -9.28 37.28 -15.93
CA GLU A 463 -9.74 35.90 -16.00
C GLU A 463 -8.97 35.02 -15.00
N LEU A 464 -9.68 34.12 -14.31
CA LEU A 464 -9.02 33.09 -13.52
C LEU A 464 -8.33 32.09 -14.43
N ASN A 465 -7.13 31.67 -14.04
CA ASN A 465 -6.45 30.54 -14.65
C ASN A 465 -7.19 29.23 -14.35
N ASN A 466 -6.88 28.18 -15.11
CA ASN A 466 -7.28 26.83 -14.72
C ASN A 466 -6.42 26.40 -13.53
N TRP A 467 -7.00 26.36 -12.33
CA TRP A 467 -6.23 26.04 -11.12
C TRP A 467 -5.71 24.60 -11.15
N TRP A 468 -6.43 23.66 -11.77
CA TRP A 468 -5.94 22.30 -11.97
C TRP A 468 -4.68 22.21 -12.84
N GLU A 469 -4.51 23.12 -13.81
CA GLU A 469 -3.27 23.25 -14.60
C GLU A 469 -2.13 23.76 -13.74
N LEU A 470 -2.39 24.80 -12.93
CA LEU A 470 -1.38 25.39 -12.07
C LEU A 470 -0.80 24.37 -11.09
N LEU A 471 -1.68 23.55 -10.49
CA LEU A 471 -1.32 22.51 -9.54
C LEU A 471 -0.56 21.36 -10.21
N ASN A 472 -1.01 20.88 -11.38
CA ASN A 472 -0.38 19.77 -12.07
C ASN A 472 0.99 20.12 -12.65
N ASP A 473 1.13 21.32 -13.24
CA ASP A 473 2.34 21.77 -13.94
C ASP A 473 3.19 22.67 -13.03
N TRP A 474 3.40 22.25 -11.78
CA TRP A 474 3.97 23.10 -10.72
C TRP A 474 5.34 23.70 -11.07
N ASP A 475 6.24 22.94 -11.69
CA ASP A 475 7.57 23.45 -12.08
C ASP A 475 7.47 24.64 -13.04
N ASP A 476 6.54 24.59 -14.02
CA ASP A 476 6.29 25.71 -14.92
C ASP A 476 5.52 26.84 -14.21
N THR A 477 4.50 26.51 -13.42
CA THR A 477 3.73 27.50 -12.63
C THR A 477 4.64 28.35 -11.76
N SER A 478 5.52 27.70 -11.01
CA SER A 478 6.42 28.35 -10.06
C SER A 478 7.52 29.15 -10.77
N SER A 479 8.20 28.57 -11.77
CA SER A 479 9.29 29.21 -12.51
C SER A 479 8.82 30.36 -13.42
N SER A 480 7.68 30.21 -14.09
CA SER A 480 7.07 31.25 -14.94
C SER A 480 6.26 32.28 -14.15
N SER A 481 6.24 32.18 -12.81
CA SER A 481 5.50 33.10 -11.93
C SER A 481 4.01 33.22 -12.26
N LYS A 482 3.37 32.12 -12.66
CA LYS A 482 1.93 32.08 -12.89
C LYS A 482 1.18 32.30 -11.58
N LEU A 483 0.06 33.01 -11.65
CA LEU A 483 -0.83 33.32 -10.53
C LEU A 483 -2.18 32.63 -10.72
N LEU A 484 -3.08 32.73 -9.74
CA LEU A 484 -4.46 32.21 -9.83
C LEU A 484 -5.31 32.89 -10.92
N TYR A 485 -4.84 34.01 -11.48
CA TYR A 485 -5.48 34.81 -12.54
C TYR A 485 -4.46 35.31 -13.56
N LYS A 486 -4.94 35.71 -14.74
CA LYS A 486 -4.14 36.18 -15.88
C LYS A 486 -3.84 37.67 -15.84
#